data_AF-A0A7W0S477-F1
#
_entry.id   AF-A0A7W0S477-F1
#
_cell.length_a   1.000
_cell.length_b   1.000
_cell.length_c   1.000
_cell.angle_alpha   90.00
_cell.angle_beta   90.00
_cell.angle_gamma   90.00
#
_symmetry.space_group_name_H-M   'P 1'
#
loop_
_entity.id
_entity.type
_entity.pdbx_description
1 polymer ?
#
loop_
_entity_poly.entity_id
_entity_poly.type
_entity_poly.pdbx_seq_one_letter_code
_entity_poly.pdbx_strand_id
1 'polypeptide(L)'
;MNDTEDLSVVEGKVLETSEIEKNEAEQNNELSKKSKEHFHHSQTAIRNYLFLPFIFLTVALLGGLRLSVDASAFLFIKPPLICLIFAAILLILFFRANLIKLDGWFSESFSTLTNLANAGILFTLFAASAQIFNSLLPESGLPFWTFAFCFFWTLWNNLFADFDVKKLLQSLGGLFGLAFVVKYLILANLTAPTSESWIQGILQNPSKEIFTWVLDLPRYSHGTGYIQFFTIAFYLVGVFLVKPEMTPDKR
;
A
#
# COMPACT_ATOMS: atom_id res chain seq x y z
N MET A 1 -58.36 34.05 -61.76
CA MET A 1 -57.06 33.36 -61.89
C MET A 1 -56.13 34.03 -60.90
N ASN A 2 -55.48 33.22 -60.05
CA ASN A 2 -54.63 33.52 -58.88
C ASN A 2 -55.31 33.74 -57.52
N ASP A 3 -55.63 32.63 -56.85
CA ASP A 3 -54.82 31.99 -55.80
C ASP A 3 -54.16 32.90 -54.74
N THR A 4 -54.80 32.93 -53.57
CA THR A 4 -54.21 33.31 -52.28
C THR A 4 -54.68 32.29 -51.26
N GLU A 5 -54.00 31.14 -51.19
CA GLU A 5 -54.09 30.19 -50.08
C GLU A 5 -52.68 29.95 -49.52
N ASP A 6 -52.64 29.76 -48.20
CA ASP A 6 -51.56 29.15 -47.42
C ASP A 6 -50.17 29.81 -47.40
N LEU A 7 -49.98 30.77 -46.48
CA LEU A 7 -48.63 31.10 -45.97
C LEU A 7 -48.50 31.10 -44.43
N SER A 8 -49.58 30.98 -43.66
CA SER A 8 -49.51 31.07 -42.19
C SER A 8 -49.29 29.75 -41.46
N VAL A 9 -49.37 28.59 -42.15
CA VAL A 9 -49.27 27.26 -41.52
C VAL A 9 -47.82 26.75 -41.44
N VAL A 10 -46.91 27.28 -42.27
CA VAL A 10 -45.52 26.81 -42.34
C VAL A 10 -44.67 27.34 -41.19
N GLU A 11 -44.94 28.55 -40.68
CA GLU A 11 -44.07 29.22 -39.71
C GLU A 11 -44.24 28.69 -38.27
N GLY A 12 -45.46 28.27 -37.88
CA GLY A 12 -45.71 27.66 -36.57
C GLY A 12 -45.15 26.24 -36.43
N LYS A 13 -45.11 25.47 -37.53
CA LYS A 13 -44.63 24.08 -37.53
C LYS A 13 -43.10 23.98 -37.47
N VAL A 14 -42.39 24.95 -38.05
CA VAL A 14 -40.93 25.04 -38.00
C VAL A 14 -40.43 25.47 -36.61
N LEU A 15 -41.19 26.32 -35.90
CA LEU A 15 -40.89 26.72 -34.52
C LEU A 15 -41.02 25.54 -33.54
N GLU A 16 -42.11 24.75 -33.59
CA GLU A 16 -42.27 23.56 -32.73
C GLU A 16 -41.16 22.52 -32.95
N THR A 17 -40.76 22.28 -34.20
CA THR A 17 -39.71 21.29 -34.50
C THR A 17 -38.35 21.71 -33.94
N SER A 18 -38.05 23.02 -33.94
CA SER A 18 -36.78 23.56 -33.43
C SER A 18 -36.68 23.56 -31.89
N GLU A 19 -37.82 23.69 -31.19
CA GLU A 19 -37.86 23.60 -29.73
C GLU A 19 -37.82 22.15 -29.24
N ILE A 20 -38.40 21.21 -30.00
CA ILE A 20 -38.31 19.77 -29.72
C ILE A 20 -36.87 19.28 -29.89
N GLU A 21 -36.18 19.66 -30.98
CA GLU A 21 -34.75 19.30 -31.18
C GLU A 21 -33.83 19.90 -30.11
N LYS A 22 -34.11 21.13 -29.64
CA LYS A 22 -33.35 21.73 -28.52
C LYS A 22 -33.56 20.98 -27.21
N ASN A 23 -34.80 20.64 -26.88
CA ASN A 23 -35.11 19.89 -25.65
C ASN A 23 -34.51 18.49 -25.67
N GLU A 24 -34.53 17.80 -26.81
CA GLU A 24 -33.89 16.49 -26.96
C GLU A 24 -32.35 16.58 -26.86
N ALA A 25 -31.74 17.63 -27.41
CA ALA A 25 -30.29 17.84 -27.31
C ALA A 25 -29.83 18.16 -25.87
N GLU A 26 -30.60 18.96 -25.13
CA GLU A 26 -30.33 19.25 -23.72
C GLU A 26 -30.52 18.00 -22.83
N GLN A 27 -31.60 17.25 -23.05
CA GLN A 27 -31.87 16.02 -22.31
C GLN A 27 -30.82 14.94 -22.58
N ASN A 28 -30.34 14.79 -23.82
CA ASN A 28 -29.26 13.87 -24.17
C ASN A 28 -27.91 14.30 -23.58
N ASN A 29 -27.65 15.61 -23.48
CA ASN A 29 -26.45 16.13 -22.80
C ASN A 29 -26.49 15.87 -21.30
N GLU A 30 -27.63 16.04 -20.65
CA GLU A 30 -27.79 15.70 -19.23
C GLU A 30 -27.64 14.20 -18.99
N LEU A 31 -28.22 13.35 -19.84
CA LEU A 31 -28.05 11.89 -19.73
C LEU A 31 -26.60 11.45 -19.94
N SER A 32 -25.91 12.04 -20.93
CA SER A 32 -24.48 11.78 -21.19
C SER A 32 -23.62 12.23 -20.01
N LYS A 33 -23.92 13.39 -19.42
CA LYS A 33 -23.21 13.93 -18.26
C LYS A 33 -23.43 13.06 -17.01
N LYS A 34 -24.68 12.68 -16.73
CA LYS A 34 -25.03 11.80 -15.60
C LYS A 34 -24.43 10.41 -15.75
N SER A 35 -24.40 9.86 -16.97
CA SER A 35 -23.74 8.59 -17.28
C SER A 35 -22.21 8.66 -17.07
N LYS A 36 -21.56 9.73 -17.53
CA LYS A 36 -20.12 9.96 -17.32
C LYS A 36 -19.79 10.14 -15.83
N GLU A 37 -20.60 10.87 -15.08
CA GLU A 37 -20.43 11.04 -13.63
C GLU A 37 -20.58 9.72 -12.88
N HIS A 38 -21.57 8.89 -13.24
CA HIS A 38 -21.78 7.57 -12.63
C HIS A 38 -20.61 6.62 -12.91
N PHE A 39 -20.03 6.67 -14.11
CA PHE A 39 -18.88 5.86 -14.50
C PHE A 39 -17.59 6.27 -13.77
N HIS A 40 -17.35 7.58 -13.61
CA HIS A 40 -16.21 8.10 -12.86
C HIS A 40 -16.30 7.80 -11.35
N HIS A 41 -17.50 7.87 -10.76
CA HIS A 41 -17.72 7.47 -9.36
C HIS A 41 -17.47 5.97 -9.15
N SER A 42 -17.99 5.12 -10.04
CA SER A 42 -17.80 3.66 -9.97
C SER A 42 -16.31 3.27 -10.11
N GLN A 43 -15.57 3.87 -11.03
CA GLN A 43 -14.12 3.61 -11.17
C GLN A 43 -13.32 4.02 -9.93
N THR A 44 -13.68 5.16 -9.31
CA THR A 44 -12.99 5.64 -8.12
C THR A 44 -13.28 4.75 -6.91
N ALA A 45 -14.51 4.24 -6.79
CA ALA A 45 -14.91 3.29 -5.77
C ALA A 45 -14.20 1.94 -5.94
N ILE A 46 -14.19 1.36 -7.14
CA ILE A 46 -13.51 0.09 -7.42
C ILE A 46 -12.01 0.19 -7.12
N ARG A 47 -11.35 1.26 -7.56
CA ARG A 47 -9.92 1.47 -7.28
C ARG A 47 -9.65 1.56 -5.76
N ASN A 48 -10.45 2.29 -5.02
CA ASN A 48 -10.18 2.51 -3.59
C ASN A 48 -10.56 1.28 -2.73
N TYR A 49 -11.70 0.66 -3.01
CA TYR A 49 -12.26 -0.40 -2.16
C TYR A 49 -11.87 -1.81 -2.57
N LEU A 50 -11.37 -2.02 -3.78
CA LEU A 50 -10.92 -3.33 -4.25
C LEU A 50 -9.41 -3.36 -4.45
N PHE A 51 -8.86 -2.41 -5.20
CA PHE A 51 -7.44 -2.46 -5.59
C PHE A 51 -6.50 -2.18 -4.41
N LEU A 52 -6.83 -1.19 -3.58
CA LEU A 52 -6.00 -0.81 -2.42
C LEU A 52 -5.89 -1.93 -1.36
N PRO A 53 -7.00 -2.52 -0.84
CA PRO A 53 -6.89 -3.63 0.10
C PRO A 53 -6.29 -4.88 -0.54
N PHE A 54 -6.48 -5.09 -1.85
CA PHE A 54 -5.83 -6.19 -2.57
C PHE A 54 -4.30 -6.04 -2.62
N ILE A 55 -3.78 -4.83 -2.85
CA ILE A 55 -2.34 -4.55 -2.76
C ILE A 55 -1.84 -4.87 -1.35
N PHE A 56 -2.50 -4.36 -0.31
CA PHE A 56 -2.07 -4.60 1.07
C PHE A 56 -2.16 -6.07 1.47
N LEU A 57 -3.19 -6.80 1.02
CA LEU A 57 -3.28 -8.23 1.23
C LEU A 57 -2.15 -8.98 0.52
N THR A 58 -1.81 -8.59 -0.71
CA THR A 58 -0.67 -9.14 -1.45
C THR A 58 0.62 -8.90 -0.69
N VAL A 59 0.84 -7.69 -0.17
CA VAL A 59 1.99 -7.37 0.69
C VAL A 59 1.99 -8.23 1.94
N ALA A 60 0.85 -8.41 2.60
CA ALA A 60 0.75 -9.21 3.82
C ALA A 60 1.10 -10.68 3.56
N LEU A 61 0.68 -11.24 2.42
CA LEU A 61 1.01 -12.60 2.02
C LEU A 61 2.49 -12.74 1.62
N LEU A 62 3.02 -11.82 0.82
CA LEU A 62 4.41 -11.89 0.36
C LEU A 62 5.42 -11.56 1.47
N GLY A 63 5.08 -10.68 2.42
CA GLY A 63 5.96 -10.28 3.52
C GLY A 63 6.29 -11.42 4.49
N GLY A 64 5.37 -12.37 4.66
CA GLY A 64 5.59 -13.59 5.45
C GLY A 64 6.27 -14.71 4.66
N LEU A 65 6.37 -14.61 3.34
CA LEU A 65 6.87 -15.68 2.48
C LEU A 65 8.40 -15.74 2.50
N ARG A 66 8.94 -16.94 2.72
CA ARG A 66 10.37 -17.28 2.63
C ARG A 66 10.55 -18.52 1.77
N LEU A 67 11.70 -18.61 1.11
CA LEU A 67 12.08 -19.79 0.33
C LEU A 67 13.15 -20.57 1.06
N SER A 68 12.87 -21.85 1.34
CA SER A 68 13.86 -22.78 1.88
C SER A 68 14.97 -23.04 0.86
N VAL A 69 16.20 -23.18 1.33
CA VAL A 69 17.36 -23.55 0.49
C VAL A 69 17.28 -25.01 0.05
N ASP A 70 16.83 -25.89 0.94
CA ASP A 70 16.99 -27.34 0.77
C ASP A 70 15.81 -28.00 0.07
N ALA A 71 14.58 -27.52 0.31
CA ALA A 71 13.36 -28.20 -0.12
C ALA A 71 12.60 -27.53 -1.27
N SER A 72 13.09 -26.40 -1.81
CA SER A 72 12.32 -25.53 -2.73
C SER A 72 10.91 -25.23 -2.22
N ALA A 73 10.73 -25.23 -0.89
CA ALA A 73 9.45 -25.09 -0.24
C ALA A 73 9.18 -23.63 0.12
N PHE A 74 7.92 -23.24 -0.02
CA PHE A 74 7.41 -21.97 0.47
C PHE A 74 7.15 -22.08 1.98
N LEU A 75 7.86 -21.28 2.76
CA LEU A 75 7.68 -21.16 4.20
C LEU A 75 6.96 -19.86 4.50
N PHE A 76 5.87 -19.93 5.27
CA PHE A 76 5.16 -18.76 5.73
C PHE A 76 5.49 -18.49 7.20
N ILE A 77 6.18 -17.38 7.46
CA ILE A 77 6.60 -16.98 8.81
C ILE A 77 5.60 -15.98 9.36
N LYS A 78 5.01 -16.31 10.51
CA LYS A 78 4.12 -15.41 11.25
C LYS A 78 4.91 -14.22 11.83
N PRO A 79 4.33 -13.01 11.82
CA PRO A 79 4.98 -11.85 12.41
C PRO A 79 5.14 -12.03 13.94
N PRO A 80 6.31 -11.72 14.52
CA PRO A 80 6.47 -11.67 15.97
C PRO A 80 5.66 -10.51 16.57
N LEU A 81 5.36 -10.58 17.86
CA LEU A 81 4.53 -9.59 18.56
C LEU A 81 5.05 -8.15 18.39
N ILE A 82 6.37 -7.96 18.40
CA ILE A 82 7.01 -6.65 18.22
C ILE A 82 6.63 -6.00 16.87
N CYS A 83 6.44 -6.79 15.80
CA CYS A 83 6.03 -6.27 14.50
C CYS A 83 4.61 -5.72 14.52
N LEU A 84 3.71 -6.31 15.32
CA LEU A 84 2.36 -5.79 15.52
C LEU A 84 2.38 -4.46 16.27
N ILE A 85 3.28 -4.32 17.25
CA ILE A 85 3.50 -3.06 17.97
C ILE A 85 4.01 -1.99 16.99
N PHE A 86 5.01 -2.30 16.16
CA PHE A 86 5.52 -1.36 15.15
C PHE A 86 4.46 -0.97 14.13
N ALA A 87 3.64 -1.93 13.68
CA ALA A 87 2.51 -1.66 12.79
C ALA A 87 1.47 -0.74 13.44
N ALA A 88 1.19 -0.90 14.73
CA ALA A 88 0.28 -0.04 15.47
C ALA A 88 0.82 1.38 15.60
N ILE A 89 2.09 1.55 15.99
CA ILE A 89 2.74 2.86 16.04
C ILE A 89 2.74 3.51 14.66
N LEU A 90 3.01 2.73 13.60
CA LEU A 90 3.02 3.24 12.24
C LEU A 90 1.64 3.69 11.77
N LEU A 91 0.56 2.98 12.13
CA LEU A 91 -0.79 3.47 11.86
C LEU A 91 -1.05 4.80 12.57
N ILE A 92 -0.66 4.94 13.83
CA ILE A 92 -0.81 6.20 14.56
C ILE A 92 -0.04 7.32 13.85
N LEU A 93 1.16 7.06 13.33
CA LEU A 93 1.91 8.02 12.52
C LEU A 93 1.17 8.43 11.25
N PHE A 94 0.47 7.51 10.58
CA PHE A 94 -0.34 7.85 9.40
C PHE A 94 -1.51 8.77 9.74
N PHE A 95 -2.16 8.58 10.88
CA PHE A 95 -3.17 9.51 11.37
C PHE A 95 -2.57 10.87 11.74
N ARG A 96 -1.48 10.88 12.52
CA ARG A 96 -0.81 12.11 12.97
C ARG A 96 -0.30 12.95 11.79
N ALA A 97 0.27 12.31 10.77
CA ALA A 97 0.78 12.99 9.59
C ALA A 97 -0.32 13.38 8.58
N ASN A 98 -1.61 13.16 8.90
CA ASN A 98 -2.74 13.39 8.01
C ASN A 98 -2.70 12.58 6.70
N LEU A 99 -1.96 11.47 6.66
CA LEU A 99 -2.06 10.51 5.55
C LEU A 99 -3.44 9.84 5.54
N ILE A 100 -4.02 9.65 6.73
CA ILE A 100 -5.36 9.12 6.94
C ILE A 100 -6.08 10.07 7.90
N LYS A 101 -7.20 10.66 7.49
CA LYS A 101 -8.02 11.52 8.37
C LYS A 101 -9.24 10.74 8.85
N LEU A 102 -9.44 10.66 10.18
CA LEU A 102 -10.59 9.96 10.75
C LEU A 102 -11.92 10.53 10.26
N ASP A 103 -12.07 11.86 10.26
CA ASP A 103 -13.29 12.55 9.81
C ASP A 103 -13.63 12.29 8.34
N GLY A 104 -12.62 11.96 7.51
CA GLY A 104 -12.79 11.65 6.10
C GLY A 104 -12.94 10.16 5.79
N TRP A 105 -12.70 9.28 6.76
CA TRP A 105 -12.75 7.82 6.60
C TRP A 105 -13.93 7.21 7.35
N PHE A 106 -14.37 7.80 8.44
CA PHE A 106 -15.51 7.32 9.22
C PHE A 106 -16.47 8.47 9.46
N SER A 107 -17.74 8.25 9.12
CA SER A 107 -18.80 9.22 9.36
C SER A 107 -20.12 8.51 9.59
N GLU A 108 -20.98 9.10 10.41
CA GLU A 108 -22.38 8.67 10.56
C GLU A 108 -23.18 8.87 9.27
N SER A 109 -22.73 9.78 8.40
CA SER A 109 -23.34 10.00 7.07
C SER A 109 -23.08 8.86 6.08
N PHE A 110 -22.07 8.01 6.34
CA PHE A 110 -21.74 6.89 5.48
C PHE A 110 -22.59 5.67 5.83
N SER A 111 -22.91 4.86 4.82
CA SER A 111 -23.57 3.58 5.06
C SER A 111 -22.70 2.66 5.92
N THR A 112 -23.33 1.77 6.69
CA THR A 112 -22.63 0.79 7.53
C THR A 112 -21.63 -0.05 6.74
N LEU A 113 -21.98 -0.42 5.51
CA LEU A 113 -21.10 -1.17 4.60
C LEU A 113 -19.87 -0.35 4.18
N THR A 114 -20.03 0.96 3.96
CA THR A 114 -18.91 1.85 3.58
C THR A 114 -17.93 2.01 4.74
N ASN A 115 -18.44 2.25 5.96
CA ASN A 115 -17.60 2.31 7.15
C ASN A 115 -16.89 0.98 7.41
N LEU A 116 -17.57 -0.16 7.21
CA LEU A 116 -16.96 -1.48 7.32
C LEU A 116 -15.87 -1.71 6.26
N ALA A 117 -16.09 -1.27 5.02
CA ALA A 117 -15.10 -1.35 3.96
C ALA A 117 -13.86 -0.48 4.26
N ASN A 118 -14.05 0.74 4.78
CA ASN A 118 -12.96 1.62 5.23
C ASN A 118 -12.17 0.96 6.38
N ALA A 119 -12.85 0.34 7.35
CA ALA A 119 -12.22 -0.44 8.40
C ALA A 119 -11.44 -1.64 7.84
N GLY A 120 -11.98 -2.31 6.82
CA GLY A 120 -11.30 -3.40 6.10
C GLY A 120 -9.99 -2.94 5.46
N ILE A 121 -9.97 -1.76 4.84
CA ILE A 121 -8.74 -1.17 4.29
C ILE A 121 -7.71 -0.93 5.41
N LEU A 122 -8.11 -0.31 6.52
CA LEU A 122 -7.20 -0.11 7.66
C LEU A 122 -6.67 -1.42 8.23
N PHE A 123 -7.51 -2.45 8.29
CA PHE A 123 -7.11 -3.78 8.74
C PHE A 123 -6.07 -4.41 7.79
N THR A 124 -6.30 -4.34 6.48
CA THR A 124 -5.32 -4.85 5.50
C THR A 124 -4.01 -4.05 5.53
N LEU A 125 -4.07 -2.72 5.70
CA LEU A 125 -2.89 -1.86 5.87
C LEU A 125 -2.11 -2.22 7.15
N PHE A 126 -2.80 -2.48 8.26
CA PHE A 126 -2.18 -2.95 9.49
C PHE A 126 -1.45 -4.29 9.28
N ALA A 127 -2.13 -5.27 8.69
CA ALA A 127 -1.56 -6.58 8.40
C ALA A 127 -0.34 -6.49 7.47
N ALA A 128 -0.42 -5.67 6.42
CA ALA A 128 0.68 -5.39 5.51
C ALA A 128 1.86 -4.75 6.25
N SER A 129 1.60 -3.76 7.11
CA SER A 129 2.64 -3.07 7.89
C SER A 129 3.36 -4.04 8.82
N ALA A 130 2.63 -4.90 9.53
CA ALA A 130 3.22 -5.93 10.38
C ALA A 130 4.11 -6.88 9.59
N GLN A 131 3.70 -7.24 8.37
CA GLN A 131 4.45 -8.13 7.50
C GLN A 131 5.67 -7.46 6.86
N ILE A 132 5.65 -6.15 6.64
CA ILE A 132 6.85 -5.39 6.25
C ILE A 132 7.90 -5.42 7.35
N PHE A 133 7.51 -5.19 8.61
CA PHE A 133 8.47 -5.32 9.72
C PHE A 133 8.96 -6.77 9.88
N ASN A 134 8.08 -7.76 9.72
CA ASN A 134 8.47 -9.17 9.72
C ASN A 134 9.46 -9.50 8.59
N SER A 135 9.32 -8.86 7.43
CA SER A 135 10.24 -8.99 6.30
C SER A 135 11.60 -8.37 6.60
N LEU A 136 11.62 -7.19 7.22
CA LEU A 136 12.83 -6.39 7.42
C LEU A 136 13.60 -6.74 8.69
N LEU A 137 12.94 -7.27 9.72
CA LEU A 137 13.61 -7.73 10.93
C LEU A 137 14.29 -9.08 10.66
N PRO A 138 15.55 -9.25 11.09
CA PRO A 138 16.16 -10.58 11.18
C PRO A 138 15.32 -11.50 12.06
N GLU A 139 15.29 -12.79 11.78
CA GLU A 139 14.36 -13.72 12.41
C GLU A 139 14.73 -14.08 13.86
N SER A 140 16.02 -13.97 14.21
CA SER A 140 16.58 -14.40 15.49
C SER A 140 17.92 -13.71 15.79
N GLY A 141 18.45 -13.99 16.99
CA GLY A 141 19.78 -13.55 17.42
C GLY A 141 19.89 -12.08 17.82
N LEU A 142 21.12 -11.61 17.96
CA LEU A 142 21.42 -10.21 18.28
C LEU A 142 20.94 -9.22 17.20
N PRO A 143 21.03 -9.51 15.89
CA PRO A 143 20.54 -8.61 14.85
C PRO A 143 19.05 -8.30 14.97
N PHE A 144 18.23 -9.27 15.38
CA PHE A 144 16.80 -9.04 15.63
C PHE A 144 16.61 -7.92 16.65
N TRP A 145 17.26 -8.00 17.81
CA TRP A 145 17.15 -7.01 18.88
C TRP A 145 17.71 -5.66 18.47
N THR A 146 18.85 -5.62 17.79
CA THR A 146 19.44 -4.36 17.30
C THR A 146 18.50 -3.65 16.32
N PHE A 147 17.98 -4.38 15.32
CA PHE A 147 17.05 -3.79 14.35
C PHE A 147 15.73 -3.40 15.00
N ALA A 148 15.18 -4.24 15.87
CA ALA A 148 13.95 -3.92 16.60
C ALA A 148 14.12 -2.66 17.45
N PHE A 149 15.25 -2.51 18.15
CA PHE A 149 15.56 -1.30 18.90
C PHE A 149 15.66 -0.08 17.99
N CYS A 150 16.40 -0.17 16.87
CA CYS A 150 16.52 0.93 15.91
C CYS A 150 15.17 1.34 15.30
N PHE A 151 14.35 0.38 14.91
CA PHE A 151 13.00 0.62 14.41
C PHE A 151 12.11 1.28 15.47
N PHE A 152 12.07 0.71 16.68
CA PHE A 152 11.30 1.25 17.78
C PHE A 152 11.72 2.68 18.10
N TRP A 153 13.03 2.92 18.26
CA TRP A 153 13.59 4.23 18.53
C TRP A 153 13.22 5.24 17.43
N THR A 154 13.32 4.85 16.17
CA THR A 154 12.99 5.73 15.03
C THR A 154 11.49 6.04 14.99
N LEU A 155 10.63 5.02 15.10
CA LEU A 155 9.18 5.21 15.09
C LEU A 155 8.70 6.03 16.30
N TRP A 156 9.29 5.80 17.47
CA TRP A 156 9.00 6.53 18.68
C TRP A 156 9.37 8.01 18.55
N ASN A 157 10.57 8.32 18.06
CA ASN A 157 10.95 9.70 17.79
C ASN A 157 10.05 10.34 16.74
N ASN A 158 9.69 9.56 15.71
CA ASN A 158 8.79 10.06 14.68
C ASN A 158 7.40 10.39 15.23
N LEU A 159 6.98 9.72 16.31
CA LEU A 159 5.70 9.96 16.94
C LEU A 159 5.61 11.34 17.56
N PHE A 160 6.73 12.01 17.88
CA PHE A 160 6.75 13.33 18.49
C PHE A 160 7.17 14.45 17.54
N ALA A 161 7.68 14.12 16.36
CA ALA A 161 8.07 15.11 15.37
C ALA A 161 6.90 15.54 14.47
N ASP A 162 6.97 16.79 13.98
CA ASP A 162 5.99 17.34 13.05
C ASP A 162 6.34 16.94 11.62
N PHE A 163 5.62 15.95 11.11
CA PHE A 163 5.79 15.45 9.74
C PHE A 163 4.63 15.85 8.85
N ASP A 164 5.01 16.30 7.65
CA ASP A 164 4.15 16.29 6.49
C ASP A 164 4.17 14.88 5.86
N VAL A 165 3.09 14.51 5.17
CA VAL A 165 2.88 13.23 4.48
C VAL A 165 4.09 12.86 3.62
N LYS A 166 4.61 13.81 2.83
CA LYS A 166 5.77 13.59 1.94
C LYS A 166 7.03 13.23 2.73
N LYS A 167 7.28 13.93 3.83
CA LYS A 167 8.45 13.67 4.70
C LYS A 167 8.34 12.33 5.40
N LEU A 168 7.13 11.95 5.84
CA LEU A 168 6.88 10.64 6.44
C LEU A 168 7.15 9.52 5.42
N LEU A 169 6.60 9.61 4.21
CA LEU A 169 6.82 8.63 3.13
C LEU A 169 8.31 8.51 2.75
N GLN A 170 9.01 9.65 2.65
CA GLN A 170 10.45 9.66 2.35
C GLN A 170 11.26 9.02 3.49
N SER A 171 10.92 9.32 4.74
CA SER A 171 11.56 8.72 5.91
C SER A 171 11.32 7.21 5.97
N LEU A 172 10.08 6.75 5.74
CA LEU A 172 9.75 5.33 5.67
C LEU A 172 10.50 4.62 4.55
N GLY A 173 10.50 5.20 3.35
CA GLY A 173 11.20 4.65 2.20
C GLY A 173 12.69 4.49 2.46
N GLY A 174 13.33 5.51 3.06
CA GLY A 174 14.74 5.44 3.47
C GLY A 174 14.99 4.38 4.56
N LEU A 175 14.14 4.33 5.59
CA LEU A 175 14.27 3.38 6.69
C LEU A 175 14.10 1.93 6.21
N PHE A 176 13.08 1.65 5.41
CA PHE A 176 12.83 0.31 4.86
C PHE A 176 13.87 -0.09 3.83
N GLY A 177 14.27 0.83 2.94
CA GLY A 177 15.33 0.58 1.96
C GLY A 177 16.66 0.25 2.64
N LEU A 178 17.04 1.01 3.67
CA LEU A 178 18.25 0.74 4.45
C LEU A 178 18.16 -0.61 5.16
N ALA A 179 17.06 -0.89 5.86
CA ALA A 179 16.88 -2.18 6.55
C ALA A 179 16.92 -3.36 5.57
N PHE A 180 16.35 -3.20 4.36
CA PHE A 180 16.42 -4.21 3.31
C PHE A 180 17.85 -4.47 2.85
N VAL A 181 18.61 -3.41 2.54
CA VAL A 181 20.01 -3.52 2.12
C VAL A 181 20.82 -4.21 3.21
N VAL A 182 20.68 -3.80 4.46
CA VAL A 182 21.47 -4.39 5.54
C VAL A 182 21.08 -5.87 5.75
N LYS A 183 19.79 -6.23 5.79
CA LYS A 183 19.37 -7.63 5.97
C LYS A 183 19.71 -8.52 4.77
N TYR A 184 19.27 -8.14 3.57
CA TYR A 184 19.30 -9.01 2.40
C TYR A 184 20.56 -8.88 1.55
N LEU A 185 21.32 -7.79 1.66
CA LEU A 185 22.61 -7.64 0.97
C LEU A 185 23.80 -7.78 1.92
N ILE A 186 23.75 -7.23 3.13
CA ILE A 186 24.91 -7.31 4.04
C ILE A 186 24.87 -8.62 4.83
N LEU A 187 23.83 -8.87 5.63
CA LEU A 187 23.75 -10.07 6.50
C LEU A 187 23.70 -11.38 5.70
N ALA A 188 22.97 -11.39 4.58
CA ALA A 188 22.90 -12.58 3.72
C ALA A 188 24.27 -12.96 3.13
N ASN A 189 25.08 -11.97 2.71
CA ASN A 189 26.43 -12.25 2.20
C ASN A 189 27.41 -12.66 3.32
N LEU A 190 27.21 -12.18 4.55
CA LEU A 190 28.03 -12.58 5.70
C LEU A 190 27.78 -14.03 6.16
N THR A 191 26.68 -14.65 5.74
CA THR A 191 26.24 -15.99 6.19
C THR A 191 26.35 -17.10 5.12
N ALA A 192 26.88 -16.78 3.92
CA ALA A 192 27.00 -17.71 2.80
C ALA A 192 28.13 -18.77 2.99
N PRO A 193 27.93 -20.04 2.57
CA PRO A 193 28.94 -21.12 2.72
C PRO A 193 30.05 -21.09 1.66
N THR A 194 31.22 -21.60 2.06
CA THR A 194 32.52 -21.58 1.38
C THR A 194 32.58 -22.50 0.14
N SER A 195 32.42 -21.93 -1.06
CA SER A 195 33.02 -22.46 -2.29
C SER A 195 33.72 -21.28 -2.96
N GLU A 196 35.04 -21.22 -2.80
CA GLU A 196 35.92 -20.05 -3.02
C GLU A 196 35.54 -19.25 -4.29
N SER A 197 35.29 -17.94 -4.21
CA SER A 197 36.19 -16.90 -3.70
C SER A 197 35.63 -16.11 -2.51
N TRP A 198 36.05 -16.63 -1.37
CA TRP A 198 35.96 -16.15 -0.01
C TRP A 198 36.86 -14.90 0.26
N ILE A 199 37.99 -14.58 -0.39
CA ILE A 199 38.98 -15.38 -1.15
C ILE A 199 40.00 -16.09 -0.22
N GLN A 200 39.92 -15.93 1.09
CA GLN A 200 40.53 -14.86 1.89
C GLN A 200 39.67 -14.63 3.11
N GLY A 201 38.43 -15.12 3.11
CA GLY A 201 37.27 -14.58 3.81
C GLY A 201 37.29 -14.85 5.29
N ILE A 202 38.37 -14.32 5.85
CA ILE A 202 39.04 -14.71 7.05
C ILE A 202 40.17 -15.74 6.81
N LEU A 203 41.23 -15.41 6.07
CA LEU A 203 42.44 -16.26 6.01
C LEU A 203 43.14 -16.45 7.38
N GLN A 204 42.64 -15.93 8.51
CA GLN A 204 43.31 -16.16 9.81
C GLN A 204 42.41 -16.40 11.04
N ASN A 205 41.10 -16.19 10.96
CA ASN A 205 40.03 -16.61 11.91
C ASN A 205 40.28 -16.38 13.42
N PRO A 206 39.67 -15.34 14.01
CA PRO A 206 39.30 -15.46 15.43
C PRO A 206 37.80 -15.23 15.74
N SER A 207 37.03 -14.52 14.90
CA SER A 207 35.67 -14.08 15.26
C SER A 207 34.54 -14.95 14.71
N LYS A 208 34.83 -15.92 13.85
CA LYS A 208 33.82 -16.65 13.07
C LYS A 208 32.93 -17.57 13.92
N GLU A 209 33.47 -18.15 14.99
CA GLU A 209 32.66 -18.95 15.93
C GLU A 209 31.78 -18.09 16.84
N ILE A 210 32.27 -16.91 17.25
CA ILE A 210 31.49 -15.94 18.04
C ILE A 210 30.31 -15.42 17.24
N PHE A 211 30.51 -15.06 15.97
CA PHE A 211 29.44 -14.57 15.10
C PHE A 211 28.43 -15.66 14.74
N THR A 212 28.84 -16.92 14.59
CA THR A 212 27.90 -18.01 14.27
C THR A 212 26.94 -18.25 15.43
N TRP A 213 27.41 -18.15 16.68
CA TRP A 213 26.58 -18.28 17.89
C TRP A 213 25.76 -17.00 18.21
N VAL A 214 26.30 -15.81 17.91
CA VAL A 214 25.63 -14.51 18.15
C VAL A 214 24.58 -14.18 17.09
N LEU A 215 24.78 -14.63 15.85
CA LEU A 215 23.87 -14.33 14.74
C LEU A 215 22.72 -15.35 14.65
N ASP A 216 22.99 -16.66 14.78
CA ASP A 216 22.01 -17.76 14.67
C ASP A 216 20.85 -17.48 13.69
N LEU A 217 21.20 -17.04 12.48
CA LEU A 217 20.24 -16.61 11.46
C LEU A 217 19.81 -17.81 10.61
N PRO A 218 18.50 -18.07 10.45
CA PRO A 218 18.03 -19.09 9.54
C PRO A 218 18.40 -18.74 8.10
N ARG A 219 18.79 -19.76 7.33
CA ARG A 219 19.19 -19.59 5.93
C ARG A 219 17.98 -19.67 5.02
N TYR A 220 17.87 -18.70 4.12
CA TYR A 220 16.87 -18.68 3.07
C TYR A 220 17.53 -18.58 1.70
N SER A 221 16.84 -19.10 0.69
CA SER A 221 17.28 -18.95 -0.71
C SER A 221 17.30 -17.48 -1.12
N HIS A 222 18.21 -17.11 -2.04
CA HIS A 222 18.29 -15.78 -2.65
C HIS A 222 16.96 -15.31 -3.23
N GLY A 223 16.10 -16.25 -3.67
CA GLY A 223 14.73 -15.98 -4.13
C GLY A 223 13.90 -15.16 -3.12
N THR A 224 14.15 -15.35 -1.83
CA THR A 224 13.50 -14.59 -0.75
C THR A 224 13.78 -13.10 -0.88
N GLY A 225 15.02 -12.70 -1.14
CA GLY A 225 15.38 -11.28 -1.26
C GLY A 225 14.60 -10.57 -2.37
N TYR A 226 14.40 -11.24 -3.51
CA TYR A 226 13.60 -10.69 -4.62
C TYR A 226 12.12 -10.54 -4.24
N ILE A 227 11.52 -11.56 -3.60
CA ILE A 227 10.14 -11.47 -3.12
C ILE A 227 10.01 -10.27 -2.18
N GLN A 228 10.94 -10.11 -1.24
CA GLN A 228 10.87 -9.03 -0.25
C GLN A 228 11.12 -7.65 -0.83
N PHE A 229 11.95 -7.53 -1.86
CA PHE A 229 12.10 -6.28 -2.62
C PHE A 229 10.76 -5.82 -3.20
N PHE A 230 10.04 -6.71 -3.91
CA PHE A 230 8.74 -6.39 -4.48
C PHE A 230 7.68 -6.16 -3.41
N THR A 231 7.70 -6.90 -2.30
CA THR A 231 6.82 -6.66 -1.15
C THR A 231 6.94 -5.22 -0.64
N ILE A 232 8.18 -4.73 -0.44
CA ILE A 232 8.41 -3.36 0.05
C ILE A 232 7.98 -2.33 -0.99
N ALA A 233 8.29 -2.57 -2.27
CA ALA A 233 7.87 -1.68 -3.35
C ALA A 233 6.34 -1.56 -3.43
N PHE A 234 5.62 -2.69 -3.39
CA PHE A 234 4.16 -2.70 -3.39
C PHE A 234 3.57 -2.06 -2.14
N TYR A 235 4.20 -2.22 -0.97
CA TYR A 235 3.77 -1.52 0.23
C TYR A 235 3.89 -0.01 0.08
N LEU A 236 5.04 0.49 -0.36
CA LEU A 236 5.26 1.92 -0.55
C LEU A 236 4.31 2.51 -1.59
N VAL A 237 4.06 1.80 -2.70
CA VAL A 237 3.06 2.20 -3.69
C VAL A 237 1.66 2.18 -3.09
N GLY A 238 1.31 1.15 -2.32
CA GLY A 238 0.03 1.04 -1.63
C GLY A 238 -0.20 2.24 -0.69
N VAL A 239 0.77 2.53 0.18
CA VAL A 239 0.72 3.67 1.11
C VAL A 239 0.66 4.99 0.35
N PHE A 240 1.40 5.15 -0.75
CA PHE A 240 1.35 6.34 -1.60
C PHE A 240 -0.02 6.55 -2.27
N LEU A 241 -0.74 5.46 -2.59
CA LEU A 241 -2.08 5.51 -3.18
C LEU A 241 -3.19 5.75 -2.14
N VAL A 242 -2.90 5.66 -0.85
CA VAL A 242 -3.85 5.98 0.22
C VAL A 242 -4.25 7.45 0.10
N LYS A 243 -5.57 7.70 0.03
CA LYS A 243 -6.10 9.05 0.05
C LYS A 243 -6.35 9.51 1.49
N PRO A 244 -6.11 10.80 1.81
CA PRO A 244 -6.45 11.36 3.11
C PRO A 244 -7.95 11.26 3.44
N GLU A 245 -8.81 11.36 2.44
CA GLU A 245 -10.27 11.36 2.56
C GLU A 245 -10.90 10.40 1.53
N MET A 246 -11.89 9.63 1.97
CA MET A 246 -12.68 8.77 1.08
C MET A 246 -13.87 9.54 0.54
N THR A 247 -14.04 9.51 -0.79
CA THR A 247 -15.11 10.26 -1.46
C THR A 247 -16.43 9.52 -1.26
N PRO A 248 -17.48 10.17 -0.72
CA PRO A 248 -18.75 9.50 -0.42
C PRO A 248 -19.43 8.97 -1.68
N ASP A 249 -20.09 7.82 -1.54
CA ASP A 249 -21.16 7.40 -2.45
C ASP A 249 -22.41 8.20 -2.08
N LYS A 250 -22.75 9.21 -2.88
CA LYS A 250 -24.04 9.92 -2.75
C LYS A 250 -25.12 9.01 -3.32
N ARG A 251 -25.60 8.04 -2.54
CA ARG A 251 -26.87 7.36 -2.83
C ARG A 251 -27.99 7.97 -2.04
#